data_AF-A0A941JKD5-F1
#
_entry.id   AF-A0A941JKD5-F1
#
_cell.length_a   1.000
_cell.length_b   1.000
_cell.length_c   1.000
_cell.angle_alpha   90.00
_cell.angle_beta   90.00
_cell.angle_gamma   90.00
#
_symmetry.space_group_name_H-M   'P 1'
#
loop_
_entity.id
_entity.type
_entity.pdbx_description
1 polymer ?
#
loop_
_entity_poly.entity_id
_entity_poly.type
_entity_poly.pdbx_seq_one_letter_code
_entity_poly.pdbx_strand_id
1 'polypeptide(L)'
;MNNDIETIYEELYNQILHYQNKLESISQQADSLQEEGEEQLNRMSIALQASKDILENMLTPGKKLNFIYEKGMVSLEMFDEK
;
A
#
# COMPACT_ATOMS: atom_id res chain seq x y z
N MET A 1 -6.26 -26.89 -0.02
CA MET A 1 -6.19 -25.69 0.84
C MET A 1 -6.48 -24.49 -0.05
N ASN A 2 -7.22 -23.49 0.45
CA ASN A 2 -7.97 -22.47 -0.31
C ASN A 2 -7.18 -21.77 -1.44
N ASN A 3 -7.18 -22.38 -2.63
CA ASN A 3 -6.53 -21.85 -3.84
C ASN A 3 -7.11 -20.48 -4.22
N ASP A 4 -8.40 -20.26 -3.94
CA ASP A 4 -9.10 -19.02 -4.26
C ASP A 4 -8.60 -17.85 -3.39
N ILE A 5 -8.28 -18.07 -2.11
CA ILE A 5 -7.77 -17.02 -1.22
C ILE A 5 -6.35 -16.63 -1.61
N GLU A 6 -5.50 -17.61 -1.93
CA GLU A 6 -4.14 -17.38 -2.43
C GLU A 6 -4.16 -16.65 -3.77
N THR A 7 -5.07 -17.04 -4.67
CA THR A 7 -5.29 -16.37 -5.96
C THR A 7 -5.70 -14.90 -5.74
N ILE A 8 -6.68 -14.63 -4.87
CA ILE A 8 -7.12 -13.27 -4.57
C ILE A 8 -5.98 -12.45 -3.93
N TYR A 9 -5.19 -13.06 -3.05
CA TYR A 9 -4.03 -12.40 -2.46
C TYR A 9 -3.01 -11.98 -3.52
N GLU A 10 -2.63 -12.90 -4.41
CA GLU A 10 -1.72 -12.62 -5.51
C GLU A 10 -2.28 -11.56 -6.47
N GLU A 11 -3.57 -11.62 -6.80
CA GLU A 11 -4.23 -10.62 -7.64
C GLU A 11 -4.17 -9.22 -7.02
N LEU A 12 -4.48 -9.08 -5.73
CA LEU A 12 -4.38 -7.82 -5.00
C LEU A 12 -2.94 -7.29 -4.98
N TYR A 13 -1.98 -8.17 -4.68
CA TYR A 13 -0.56 -7.83 -4.68
C TYR A 13 -0.11 -7.28 -6.05
N ASN A 14 -0.45 -8.02 -7.11
CA ASN A 14 -0.09 -7.67 -8.48
C ASN A 14 -0.76 -6.37 -8.95
N GLN A 15 -2.00 -6.10 -8.52
CA GLN A 15 -2.67 -4.82 -8.81
C GLN A 15 -1.97 -3.65 -8.13
N ILE A 16 -1.61 -3.78 -6.85
CA ILE A 16 -0.87 -2.73 -6.13
C ILE A 16 0.45 -2.45 -6.86
N LEU A 17 1.21 -3.49 -7.19
CA LEU A 17 2.48 -3.36 -7.90
C LEU A 17 2.31 -2.74 -9.29
N HIS A 18 1.27 -3.13 -10.03
CA HIS A 18 0.95 -2.55 -11.34
C HIS A 18 0.77 -1.03 -11.27
N TYR A 19 0.00 -0.56 -10.29
CA TYR A 19 -0.25 0.88 -10.13
C TYR A 19 0.97 1.62 -9.59
N GLN A 20 1.79 1.01 -8.72
CA GLN A 20 3.06 1.61 -8.27
C GLN A 20 3.98 1.89 -9.46
N ASN A 21 4.20 0.88 -10.31
CA ASN A 21 5.03 1.02 -11.51
C ASN A 21 4.48 2.07 -12.49
N LYS A 22 3.16 2.17 -12.59
CA LYS A 22 2.49 3.18 -13.42
C LYS A 22 2.71 4.59 -12.87
N LEU A 23 2.60 4.80 -11.56
CA LEU A 23 2.89 6.09 -10.94
C LEU A 23 4.35 6.48 -11.07
N GLU A 24 5.27 5.53 -10.92
CA GLU A 24 6.70 5.76 -11.12
C GLU A 24 6.99 6.19 -12.57
N SER A 25 6.37 5.52 -13.55
CA SER A 25 6.50 5.89 -14.97
C SER A 25 5.99 7.31 -15.25
N ILE A 26 4.87 7.70 -14.62
CA ILE A 26 4.32 9.06 -14.73
C ILE A 26 5.26 10.07 -14.04
N SER A 27 5.81 9.72 -12.88
CA SER A 27 6.77 10.54 -12.14
C SER A 27 8.06 10.77 -12.92
N GLN A 28 8.53 9.78 -13.68
CA GLN A 28 9.72 9.91 -14.53
C GLN A 28 9.48 10.78 -15.78
N GLN A 29 8.21 11.02 -16.13
CA GLN A 29 7.79 11.89 -17.24
C GLN A 29 7.34 13.28 -16.73
N ALA A 30 7.54 13.57 -15.45
CA ALA A 30 6.91 14.68 -14.72
C ALA A 30 7.51 16.08 -14.96
N ASP A 31 8.42 16.27 -15.93
CA ASP A 31 8.96 17.60 -16.29
C ASP A 31 7.86 18.63 -16.66
N SER A 32 6.59 18.19 -16.79
CA SER A 32 5.42 19.01 -17.12
C SER A 32 4.24 18.94 -16.13
N LEU A 33 4.38 18.34 -14.94
CA LEU A 33 3.27 18.32 -13.98
C LEU A 33 3.13 19.67 -13.27
N GLN A 34 1.89 20.18 -13.21
CA GLN A 34 1.55 21.30 -12.33
C GLN A 34 1.63 20.81 -10.86
N GLU A 35 1.87 21.73 -9.93
CA GLU A 35 2.04 21.47 -8.48
C GLU A 35 0.91 20.59 -7.90
N GLU A 36 -0.34 20.79 -8.33
CA GLU A 36 -1.49 19.97 -7.93
C GLU A 36 -1.39 18.50 -8.39
N GLY A 37 -0.83 18.27 -9.58
CA GLY A 37 -0.58 16.94 -10.14
C GLY A 37 0.54 16.20 -9.40
N GLU A 38 1.59 16.91 -8.98
CA GLU A 38 2.65 16.32 -8.15
C GLU A 38 2.14 15.92 -6.77
N GLU A 39 1.34 16.76 -6.13
CA GLU A 39 0.74 16.44 -4.82
C GLU A 39 -0.20 15.24 -4.91
N GLN A 40 -1.00 15.15 -5.98
CA GLN A 40 -1.85 14.00 -6.22
C GLN A 40 -1.03 12.72 -6.45
N LEU A 41 0.06 12.80 -7.23
CA LEU A 41 0.96 11.67 -7.48
C LEU A 41 1.60 11.19 -6.17
N ASN A 42 2.10 12.11 -5.35
CA ASN A 42 2.69 11.78 -4.04
C ASN A 42 1.68 11.10 -3.11
N ARG A 43 0.45 11.62 -3.01
CA ARG A 43 -0.61 10.99 -2.20
C ARG A 43 -0.93 9.57 -2.68
N MET A 44 -1.02 9.35 -3.98
CA MET A 44 -1.29 8.02 -4.55
C MET A 44 -0.11 7.06 -4.29
N SER A 45 1.13 7.53 -4.42
CA SER A 45 2.33 6.73 -4.15
C SER A 45 2.38 6.24 -2.70
N ILE A 46 2.14 7.16 -1.74
CA ILE A 46 2.07 6.84 -0.31
C ILE A 46 0.97 5.83 -0.02
N ALA A 47 -0.23 6.01 -0.58
CA ALA A 47 -1.35 5.12 -0.37
C ALA A 47 -1.08 3.68 -0.88
N LEU A 48 -0.47 3.55 -2.06
CA LEU A 48 -0.11 2.24 -2.61
C LEU A 48 0.98 1.55 -1.80
N GLN A 49 2.00 2.30 -1.36
CA GLN A 49 3.05 1.74 -0.51
C GLN A 49 2.48 1.26 0.84
N ALA A 50 1.64 2.08 1.49
CA ALA A 50 0.96 1.68 2.72
C ALA A 50 0.09 0.43 2.50
N SER A 51 -0.61 0.34 1.36
CA SER A 51 -1.44 -0.82 1.03
C SER A 51 -0.60 -2.08 0.87
N LYS A 52 0.55 -1.99 0.21
CA LYS A 52 1.52 -3.08 0.10
C LYS A 52 2.03 -3.51 1.46
N ASP A 53 2.44 -2.55 2.29
CA ASP A 53 2.98 -2.84 3.63
C ASP A 53 1.93 -3.52 4.52
N ILE A 54 0.67 -3.10 4.44
CA ILE A 54 -0.46 -3.77 5.10
C ILE A 54 -0.60 -5.21 4.59
N LEU A 55 -0.63 -5.40 3.27
CA LEU A 55 -0.87 -6.70 2.65
C LEU A 55 0.27 -7.70 2.95
N GLU A 56 1.52 -7.24 2.99
CA GLU A 56 2.68 -8.07 3.34
C GLU A 56 2.80 -8.33 4.84
N ASN A 57 2.45 -7.35 5.70
CA ASN A 57 2.73 -7.44 7.13
C ASN A 57 1.53 -7.79 8.02
N MET A 58 0.28 -7.49 7.65
CA MET A 58 -0.88 -7.92 8.44
C MET A 58 -1.12 -9.43 8.37
N LEU A 59 -0.56 -10.13 7.39
CA LEU A 59 -0.67 -11.59 7.34
C LEU A 59 0.36 -12.32 8.22
N THR A 60 1.26 -11.61 8.90
CA THR A 60 2.17 -12.23 9.86
C THR A 60 1.62 -12.05 11.28
N PRO A 61 1.21 -13.13 11.98
CA PRO A 61 0.79 -13.04 13.38
C PRO A 61 1.87 -12.38 14.24
N GLY A 62 1.44 -11.55 15.19
CA GLY A 62 2.34 -10.83 16.11
C GLY A 62 2.98 -9.56 15.55
N LYS A 63 2.69 -9.16 14.31
CA LYS A 63 3.09 -7.85 13.79
C LYS A 63 2.07 -6.76 14.13
N LYS A 64 2.60 -5.57 14.42
CA LYS A 64 1.85 -4.34 14.71
C LYS A 64 2.23 -3.25 13.73
N LEU A 65 1.24 -2.64 13.10
CA LEU A 65 1.41 -1.53 12.17
C LEU A 65 0.82 -0.27 12.82
N ASN A 66 1.61 0.80 12.90
CA ASN A 66 1.18 2.08 13.47
C ASN A 66 1.19 3.15 12.37
N PHE A 67 0.01 3.67 12.06
CA PHE A 67 -0.18 4.84 11.21
C PHE A 67 -0.22 6.08 12.08
N ILE A 68 0.84 6.88 12.03
CA ILE A 68 0.92 8.16 12.75
C ILE A 68 0.60 9.28 11.76
N TYR A 69 -0.35 10.14 12.11
CA TYR A 69 -0.76 11.31 11.33
C TYR A 69 -1.02 12.50 12.26
N GLU A 70 -1.16 13.71 11.71
CA GLU A 70 -1.23 14.94 12.52
C GLU A 70 -2.29 14.90 13.64
N LYS A 71 -3.40 14.18 13.42
CA LYS A 71 -4.53 14.14 14.34
C LYS A 71 -4.51 12.93 15.29
N GLY A 72 -3.49 12.08 15.23
CA GLY A 72 -3.36 10.93 16.13
C GLY A 72 -2.65 9.72 15.53
N MET A 73 -2.88 8.57 16.12
CA MET A 73 -2.28 7.30 15.70
C MET A 73 -3.36 6.23 15.56
N VAL A 74 -3.35 5.51 14.45
CA VAL A 74 -4.13 4.28 14.25
C VAL A 74 -3.17 3.09 14.32
N SER A 75 -3.41 2.19 15.26
CA SER A 75 -2.66 0.94 15.39
C SER A 75 -3.50 -0.24 14.90
N LEU A 76 -2.95 -1.01 13.97
CA LEU A 76 -3.48 -2.31 13.52
C LEU A 76 -2.59 -3.42 14.08
N GLU A 77 -3.20 -4.40 14.74
CA GLU A 77 -2.49 -5.50 15.41
C GLU A 77 -3.20 -6.81 15.09
N MET A 78 -2.44 -7.81 14.62
CA MET A 78 -2.94 -9.15 14.32
C MET A 78 -2.46 -10.09 15.41
N PHE A 79 -3.38 -10.46 16.29
CA PHE A 79 -3.11 -11.35 17.42
C PHE A 79 -2.98 -12.79 16.93
N ASP A 80 -2.01 -13.51 17.49
CA ASP A 80 -1.86 -14.94 17.26
C ASP A 80 -3.00 -15.66 18.01
N GLU A 81 -3.88 -16.36 17.29
CA GLU A 81 -4.89 -17.22 17.92
C GLU A 81 -4.17 -18.43 18.54
N LYS A 82 -4.02 -18.43 19.86
CA LYS A 82 -3.58 -19.60 20.63
C LYS A 82 -4.69 -20.64 20.76
#